data_AF-A0A535NPI0-F1
#
_entry.id   AF-A0A535NPI0-F1
#
_cell.length_a   1.000
_cell.length_b   1.000
_cell.length_c   1.000
_cell.angle_alpha   90.00
_cell.angle_beta   90.00
_cell.angle_gamma   90.00
#
_symmetry.space_group_name_H-M   'P 1'
#
loop_
_entity.id
_entity.type
_entity.pdbx_description
1 polymer ?
#
loop_
_entity_poly.entity_id
_entity_poly.type
_entity_poly.pdbx_seq_one_letter_code
_entity_poly.pdbx_strand_id
1 'polypeptide(L)'
;MADRLGVKLTEEQVKAAAAAAPYTVGVAGGLLYVGLRRLLHLNPFVAGLISAMALFLVVDEGLTPALGLSAPDSAYPVSTHLRGFLGHLAYGAAAAATAEILMSDRPS
;
A
#
# COMPACT_ATOMS: atom_id res chain seq x y z
N MET A 1 7.44 1.29 -20.58
CA MET A 1 6.56 1.62 -19.43
C MET A 1 5.07 1.73 -19.82
N ALA A 2 4.64 1.00 -20.85
CA ALA A 2 3.32 1.09 -21.46
C ALA A 2 2.88 -0.21 -22.17
N ASP A 3 3.83 -1.13 -22.40
CA ASP A 3 3.61 -2.25 -23.32
C ASP A 3 2.87 -3.43 -22.70
N ARG A 4 2.91 -3.64 -21.37
CA ARG A 4 2.22 -4.78 -20.76
C ARG A 4 0.70 -4.63 -20.68
N LEU A 5 0.19 -3.39 -20.74
CA LEU A 5 -1.23 -3.06 -20.80
C LEU A 5 -1.67 -2.58 -22.19
N GLY A 6 -0.75 -2.49 -23.16
CA GLY A 6 -1.02 -1.97 -24.51
C GLY A 6 -1.30 -0.47 -24.58
N VAL A 7 -1.08 0.29 -23.49
CA VAL A 7 -1.40 1.72 -23.38
C VAL A 7 -0.12 2.54 -23.45
N LYS A 8 0.15 3.20 -24.59
CA LYS A 8 1.27 4.14 -24.73
C LYS A 8 1.01 5.45 -23.98
N LEU A 9 1.64 5.60 -22.82
CA LEU A 9 1.66 6.84 -22.06
C LEU A 9 2.75 7.79 -22.59
N THR A 10 2.47 9.10 -22.55
CA THR A 10 3.50 10.13 -22.78
C THR A 10 4.45 10.19 -21.58
N GLU A 11 5.65 10.77 -21.78
CA GLU A 11 6.61 10.95 -20.67
C GLU A 11 6.03 11.77 -19.51
N GLU A 12 5.22 12.78 -19.83
CA GLU A 12 4.54 13.60 -18.84
C GLU A 12 3.52 12.79 -18.03
N GLN A 13 2.75 11.90 -18.68
CA GLN A 13 1.83 11.01 -18.00
C GLN A 13 2.55 10.00 -17.10
N VAL A 14 3.69 9.46 -17.56
CA VAL A 14 4.53 8.57 -16.74
C VAL A 14 5.05 9.32 -15.50
N LYS A 15 5.54 10.55 -15.67
CA LYS A 15 6.02 11.39 -14.57
C LYS A 15 4.90 11.71 -13.58
N ALA A 16 3.73 12.09 -14.07
CA ALA A 16 2.56 12.37 -13.22
C ALA A 16 2.09 11.13 -12.46
N ALA A 17 2.02 9.97 -13.12
CA ALA A 17 1.66 8.70 -12.48
C ALA A 17 2.67 8.28 -11.41
N ALA A 18 3.97 8.40 -11.70
CA ALA A 18 5.03 8.11 -10.74
C ALA A 18 4.97 9.04 -9.51
N ALA A 19 4.66 10.33 -9.72
CA ALA A 19 4.48 11.27 -8.62
C ALA A 19 3.21 10.99 -7.78
N ALA A 20 2.14 10.51 -8.42
CA ALA A 20 0.89 10.20 -7.74
C ALA A 20 0.91 8.85 -7.00
N ALA A 21 1.69 7.87 -7.49
CA ALA A 21 1.65 6.49 -6.99
C ALA A 21 1.81 6.37 -5.46
N PRO A 22 2.76 7.03 -4.79
CA PRO A 22 2.89 6.93 -3.32
C PRO A 22 1.65 7.45 -2.58
N TYR A 23 1.04 8.53 -3.07
CA TYR A 23 -0.17 9.08 -2.47
C TYR A 23 -1.36 8.17 -2.70
N THR A 24 -1.51 7.60 -3.90
CA THR A 24 -2.59 6.65 -4.20
C THR A 24 -2.51 5.42 -3.30
N VAL A 25 -1.32 4.82 -3.17
CA VAL A 25 -1.08 3.67 -2.27
C VAL A 25 -1.37 4.06 -0.82
N GLY A 26 -0.88 5.23 -0.38
CA GLY A 26 -1.10 5.72 0.98
C GLY A 26 -2.56 6.00 1.32
N VAL A 27 -3.33 6.60 0.40
CA VAL A 27 -4.77 6.85 0.60
C VAL A 27 -5.54 5.53 0.60
N ALA A 28 -5.26 4.63 -0.35
CA ALA A 28 -5.89 3.32 -0.42
C ALA A 28 -5.64 2.50 0.85
N GLY A 29 -4.41 2.53 1.37
CA GLY A 29 -4.02 1.89 2.62
C GLY A 29 -4.80 2.39 3.83
N GLY A 30 -4.91 3.73 3.99
CA GLY A 30 -5.69 4.33 5.05
C GLY A 30 -7.18 3.99 4.97
N LEU A 31 -7.76 4.05 3.76
CA LEU A 31 -9.16 3.67 3.53
C LEU A 31 -9.42 2.18 3.82
N LEU A 32 -8.49 1.31 3.44
CA LEU A 32 -8.56 -0.11 3.77
C LEU A 32 -8.60 -0.31 5.29
N TYR A 33 -7.68 0.31 6.04
CA TYR A 33 -7.69 0.26 7.51
C TYR A 33 -9.03 0.70 8.09
N VAL A 34 -9.51 1.88 7.68
CA VAL A 34 -10.78 2.44 8.18
C VAL A 34 -11.96 1.52 7.83
N GLY A 35 -11.99 0.96 6.62
CA GLY A 35 -13.02 0.01 6.20
C GLY A 35 -13.03 -1.26 7.05
N LEU A 36 -11.87 -1.88 7.26
CA LEU A 36 -11.73 -3.04 8.15
C LEU A 36 -12.19 -2.71 9.58
N ARG A 37 -11.89 -1.49 10.04
CA ARG A 37 -12.18 -1.06 11.40
C ARG A 37 -13.65 -0.71 11.62
N ARG A 38 -14.28 -0.03 10.67
CA ARG A 38 -15.65 0.50 10.82
C ARG A 38 -16.72 -0.36 10.19
N LEU A 39 -16.41 -1.06 9.10
CA LEU A 39 -17.40 -1.87 8.38
C LEU A 39 -17.33 -3.33 8.82
N LEU A 40 -16.11 -3.84 9.04
CA LEU A 40 -15.91 -5.23 9.48
C LEU A 40 -15.67 -5.38 10.98
N HIS A 41 -15.66 -4.27 11.73
CA HIS A 41 -15.53 -4.23 13.19
C HIS A 41 -14.30 -4.99 13.74
N LEU A 42 -13.24 -5.15 12.94
CA LEU A 42 -12.01 -5.77 13.40
C LEU A 42 -11.35 -4.91 14.48
N ASN A 43 -10.62 -5.50 15.42
CA ASN A 43 -9.85 -4.70 16.37
C ASN A 43 -8.70 -3.94 15.68
N PRO A 44 -8.17 -2.85 16.28
CA PRO A 44 -7.17 -1.99 15.63
C PRO A 44 -5.91 -2.74 15.19
N PHE A 45 -5.45 -3.68 16.02
CA PHE A 45 -4.24 -4.45 15.75
C PHE A 45 -4.41 -5.34 14.52
N VAL A 46 -5.49 -6.10 14.46
CA VAL A 46 -5.80 -6.99 13.33
C VAL A 46 -6.05 -6.19 12.06
N ALA A 47 -6.79 -5.09 12.14
CA ALA A 47 -7.03 -4.20 10.99
C ALA A 47 -5.72 -3.62 10.45
N GLY A 48 -4.82 -3.17 11.34
CA GLY A 48 -3.50 -2.65 10.97
C GLY A 48 -2.63 -3.70 10.30
N LEU A 49 -2.57 -4.91 10.87
CA LEU A 49 -1.79 -6.02 10.32
C LEU A 49 -2.29 -6.44 8.93
N ILE A 50 -3.61 -6.63 8.76
CA ILE A 50 -4.19 -7.00 7.47
C ILE A 50 -3.91 -5.90 6.44
N SER A 51 -4.07 -4.62 6.80
CA SER A 51 -3.81 -3.51 5.88
C SER A 51 -2.34 -3.47 5.44
N ALA A 52 -1.40 -3.63 6.37
CA ALA A 52 0.03 -3.70 6.07
C ALA A 52 0.38 -4.88 5.15
N MET A 53 -0.11 -6.08 5.49
CA MET A 53 0.11 -7.29 4.69
C MET A 53 -0.48 -7.16 3.28
N ALA A 54 -1.69 -6.61 3.18
CA ALA A 54 -2.36 -6.41 1.90
C ALA A 54 -1.55 -5.47 1.00
N LEU A 55 -1.07 -4.35 1.53
CA LEU A 55 -0.25 -3.42 0.76
C LEU A 55 1.07 -4.05 0.30
N PHE A 56 1.77 -4.74 1.20
CA PHE A 56 3.02 -5.41 0.84
C PHE A 56 2.81 -6.45 -0.28
N LEU A 57 1.85 -7.37 -0.09
CA LEU A 57 1.63 -8.46 -1.05
C LEU A 57 1.05 -7.96 -2.38
N VAL A 58 0.12 -7.01 -2.35
CA VAL A 58 -0.55 -6.53 -3.55
C VAL A 58 0.31 -5.53 -4.31
N VAL A 59 1.00 -4.61 -3.62
CA VAL A 59 1.76 -3.55 -4.28
C VAL A 59 3.19 -4.01 -4.58
N ASP A 60 3.96 -4.40 -3.57
CA ASP A 60 5.39 -4.69 -3.73
C ASP A 60 5.61 -6.02 -4.45
N GLU A 61 4.95 -7.09 -3.98
CA GLU A 61 5.12 -8.46 -4.52
C GLU A 61 4.12 -8.81 -5.65
N GLY A 62 3.28 -7.85 -6.04
CA GLY A 62 2.19 -8.09 -6.98
C GLY A 62 2.23 -7.14 -8.15
N LEU A 63 1.67 -5.95 -7.95
CA LEU A 63 1.48 -4.96 -9.01
C LEU A 63 2.82 -4.43 -9.54
N THR A 64 3.79 -4.15 -8.67
CA THR A 64 5.08 -3.59 -9.07
C THR A 64 5.83 -4.50 -10.06
N PRO A 65 6.06 -5.80 -9.77
CA PRO A 65 6.70 -6.72 -10.71
C PRO A 65 5.79 -7.05 -11.92
N ALA A 66 4.48 -7.20 -11.72
CA ALA A 66 3.54 -7.51 -12.81
C ALA A 66 3.49 -6.38 -13.86
N LEU A 67 3.53 -5.13 -13.42
CA LEU A 67 3.59 -3.95 -14.29
C LEU A 67 4.99 -3.70 -14.85
N GLY A 68 6.00 -4.41 -14.38
CA GLY A 68 7.40 -4.25 -14.81
C GLY A 68 8.05 -2.97 -14.27
N LEU A 69 7.57 -2.48 -13.12
CA LEU A 69 8.16 -1.35 -12.40
C LEU A 69 9.38 -1.79 -11.58
N SER A 70 9.50 -3.08 -11.28
CA SER A 70 10.65 -3.75 -10.68
C SER A 70 11.03 -5.01 -11.45
N ALA A 71 12.16 -5.62 -11.08
CA ALA A 71 12.46 -7.00 -11.49
C ALA A 71 11.45 -7.99 -10.83
N PRO A 72 11.30 -9.22 -11.35
CA PRO A 72 10.47 -10.23 -10.69
C PRO A 72 10.94 -10.51 -9.26
N ASP A 73 10.01 -10.85 -8.37
CA ASP A 73 10.30 -11.03 -6.93
C ASP A 73 11.35 -12.11 -6.67
N SER A 74 11.35 -13.18 -7.45
CA SER A 74 12.35 -14.25 -7.37
C SER A 74 13.80 -13.80 -7.66
N ALA A 75 13.99 -12.59 -8.18
CA ALA A 75 15.31 -12.01 -8.45
C ALA A 75 15.91 -11.29 -7.24
N TYR A 76 15.14 -11.01 -6.20
CA TYR A 76 15.61 -10.32 -5.00
C TYR A 76 15.92 -11.32 -3.86
N PRO A 77 16.90 -11.02 -2.99
CA PRO A 77 17.15 -11.84 -1.81
C PRO A 77 16.01 -11.70 -0.80
N VAL A 78 15.76 -12.74 0.01
CA VAL A 78 14.75 -12.75 1.09
C VAL A 78 14.84 -11.53 2.02
N SER A 79 16.04 -11.01 2.27
CA SER A 79 16.25 -9.82 3.10
C SER A 79 15.63 -8.54 2.51
N THR A 80 15.46 -8.45 1.19
CA THR A 80 14.76 -7.34 0.54
C THR A 80 13.26 -7.40 0.80
N HIS A 81 12.65 -8.57 0.63
CA HIS A 81 11.24 -8.80 0.95
C HIS A 81 10.95 -8.53 2.43
N LEU A 82 11.81 -9.02 3.33
CA LEU A 82 11.65 -8.79 4.77
C LEU A 82 11.74 -7.30 5.12
N ARG A 83 12.68 -6.57 4.52
CA ARG A 83 12.79 -5.12 4.71
C ARG A 83 11.55 -4.38 4.21
N GLY A 84 11.05 -4.74 3.03
CA GLY A 84 9.80 -4.19 2.46
C GLY A 84 8.60 -4.48 3.36
N PHE A 85 8.49 -5.71 3.86
CA PHE A 85 7.44 -6.13 4.79
C PHE A 85 7.48 -5.34 6.10
N LEU A 86 8.66 -5.18 6.72
CA LEU A 86 8.81 -4.38 7.94
C LEU A 86 8.46 -2.90 7.71
N GLY A 87 8.80 -2.34 6.54
CA GLY A 87 8.38 -1.00 6.15
C GLY A 87 6.86 -0.87 6.08
N HIS A 88 6.18 -1.87 5.52
CA HIS A 88 4.72 -1.92 5.45
C HIS A 88 4.07 -2.09 6.83
N LEU A 89 4.64 -2.87 7.73
CA LEU A 89 4.17 -2.94 9.12
C LEU A 89 4.28 -1.58 9.82
N ALA A 90 5.39 -0.87 9.63
CA ALA A 90 5.57 0.47 10.18
C ALA A 90 4.54 1.47 9.61
N TYR A 91 4.32 1.43 8.29
CA TYR A 91 3.28 2.23 7.65
C TYR A 91 1.88 1.89 8.20
N GLY A 92 1.53 0.61 8.30
CA GLY A 92 0.22 0.17 8.80
C GLY A 92 -0.02 0.59 10.25
N ALA A 93 1.01 0.53 11.09
CA ALA A 93 0.96 1.04 12.46
C ALA A 93 0.73 2.56 12.50
N ALA A 94 1.44 3.32 11.65
CA ALA A 94 1.26 4.77 11.56
C ALA A 94 -0.13 5.17 11.05
N ALA A 95 -0.65 4.45 10.03
CA ALA A 95 -1.99 4.66 9.49
C ALA A 95 -3.06 4.34 10.54
N ALA A 96 -2.90 3.22 11.26
CA ALA A 96 -3.79 2.83 12.34
C ALA A 96 -3.81 3.88 13.46
N ALA A 97 -2.63 4.29 13.95
CA ALA A 97 -2.54 5.31 14.99
C ALA A 97 -3.20 6.63 14.57
N THR A 98 -2.89 7.11 13.37
CA THR A 98 -3.48 8.34 12.81
C THR A 98 -5.00 8.24 12.74
N ALA A 99 -5.52 7.12 12.24
CA ALA A 99 -6.95 6.89 12.12
C ALA A 99 -7.63 6.83 13.49
N GLU A 100 -7.10 6.06 14.44
CA GLU A 100 -7.68 5.94 15.78
C GLU A 100 -7.67 7.28 16.53
N ILE A 101 -6.63 8.10 16.40
CA ILE A 101 -6.61 9.48 16.94
C ILE A 101 -7.77 10.29 16.35
N LEU A 102 -7.88 10.34 15.01
CA LEU A 102 -8.93 11.10 14.33
C LEU A 102 -10.35 10.59 14.63
N MET A 103 -10.49 9.31 14.94
CA MET A 103 -11.78 8.72 15.33
C MET A 103 -12.14 9.00 16.78
N SER A 104 -11.14 9.14 17.66
CA SER A 104 -11.33 9.44 19.08
C SER A 104 -11.79 10.89 19.31
N ASP A 105 -11.42 11.81 18.42
CA ASP A 105 -11.79 13.23 18.50
C ASP A 105 -13.20 13.55 17.96
N ARG A 106 -13.99 12.56 17.53
CA ARG A 106 -15.35 12.81 17.04
C ARG A 106 -16.34 12.96 18.22
N PRO A 107 -17.07 14.09 18.34
CA PRO A 107 -18.13 14.22 19.34
C PRO A 107 -19.25 13.22 19.03
N SER A 108 -19.76 12.58 20.09
CA SER A 108 -20.91 11.65 20.08
C SER A 108 -22.19 12.31 19.62
#